data_AF-A0A8E1WGV7-F1
#
_entry.id   AF-A0A8E1WGV7-F1
#
_cell.length_a   1.000
_cell.length_b   1.000
_cell.length_c   1.000
_cell.angle_alpha   90.00
_cell.angle_beta   90.00
_cell.angle_gamma   90.00
#
_symmetry.space_group_name_H-M   'P 1'
#
loop_
_entity.id
_entity.type
_entity.pdbx_description
1 polymer ?
#
loop_
_entity_poly.entity_id
_entity_poly.type
_entity_poly.pdbx_seq_one_letter_code
_entity_poly.pdbx_strand_id
1 'polypeptide(L)'
;MTLVTQNHRITVMRGEYHVVDREEVVLTTILGSCVAACIRDPFARTGGMNHFLLPGNNGRSSLDAQSYGVHLMELLVNGLLQRGAHRHRLEAKLFGGARTIEGLSDIGAMNGEFAETFLRNEGISIVGGDLGGDRGRRVEYWPLSGRARQVMLSGDKGFVAPVPPNQPPVAPTGGSVEFF
;
A
#
# COMPACT_ATOMS: atom_id res chain seq x y z
N MET A 1 -5.90 36.87 -6.52
CA MET A 1 -4.93 36.12 -7.33
C MET A 1 -4.83 34.73 -6.73
N THR A 2 -5.66 33.79 -7.21
CA THR A 2 -5.78 32.45 -6.62
C THR A 2 -4.65 31.60 -7.16
N LEU A 3 -3.59 31.43 -6.38
CA LEU A 3 -2.55 30.46 -6.70
C LEU A 3 -3.17 29.06 -6.59
N VAL A 4 -3.54 28.48 -7.72
CA VAL A 4 -3.86 27.07 -7.81
C VAL A 4 -2.52 26.35 -7.63
N THR A 5 -2.23 25.90 -6.42
CA THR A 5 -1.09 25.01 -6.16
C THR A 5 -1.29 23.76 -7.00
N GLN A 6 -0.47 23.59 -8.05
CA GLN A 6 -0.41 22.33 -8.78
C GLN A 6 0.13 21.29 -7.81
N ASN A 7 -0.73 20.42 -7.29
CA ASN A 7 -0.28 19.32 -6.47
C ASN A 7 0.60 18.38 -7.30
N HIS A 8 1.87 18.26 -6.94
CA HIS A 8 2.81 17.33 -7.54
C HIS A 8 2.53 15.92 -7.04
N ARG A 9 1.95 15.07 -7.90
CA ARG A 9 1.53 13.71 -7.52
C ARG A 9 2.65 12.72 -7.81
N ILE A 10 3.04 11.94 -6.80
CA ILE A 10 4.02 10.85 -6.90
C ILE A 10 3.28 9.54 -6.68
N THR A 11 3.44 8.60 -7.61
CA THR A 11 2.89 7.24 -7.47
C THR A 11 3.88 6.38 -6.71
N VAL A 12 3.42 5.71 -5.65
CA VAL A 12 4.20 4.78 -4.83
C VAL A 12 3.89 3.35 -5.28
N MET A 13 4.81 2.74 -6.01
CA MET A 13 4.65 1.39 -6.54
C MET A 13 4.93 0.35 -5.45
N ARG A 14 4.49 -0.89 -5.70
CA ARG A 14 4.77 -1.99 -4.78
C ARG A 14 6.28 -2.14 -4.59
N GLY A 15 6.71 -2.25 -3.34
CA GLY A 15 8.12 -2.35 -2.98
C GLY A 15 8.83 -1.01 -2.82
N GLU A 16 8.11 0.10 -2.99
CA GLU A 16 8.65 1.44 -2.83
C GLU A 16 8.16 2.11 -1.54
N TYR A 17 8.90 3.14 -1.15
CA TYR A 17 8.50 4.10 -0.14
C TYR A 17 8.97 5.50 -0.57
N HIS A 18 8.22 6.51 -0.14
CA HIS A 18 8.58 7.90 -0.36
C HIS A 18 8.37 8.69 0.93
N VAL A 19 9.32 9.58 1.22
CA VAL A 19 9.24 10.53 2.32
C VAL A 19 9.33 11.94 1.75
N VAL A 20 8.49 12.83 2.26
CA VAL A 20 8.23 14.15 1.73
C VAL A 20 8.07 15.17 2.86
N ASP A 21 8.68 16.35 2.66
CA ASP A 21 8.68 17.53 3.53
C ASP A 21 8.14 18.79 2.79
N ARG A 22 7.44 18.61 1.66
CA ARG A 22 6.88 19.67 0.82
C ARG A 22 5.35 19.64 0.74
N GLU A 23 4.70 20.80 0.86
CA GLU A 23 3.24 20.93 0.96
C GLU A 23 2.51 20.53 -0.33
N GLU A 24 3.12 20.80 -1.49
CA GLU A 24 2.48 20.57 -2.80
C GLU A 24 2.40 19.09 -3.17
N VAL A 25 3.08 18.19 -2.44
CA VAL A 25 3.23 16.80 -2.87
C VAL A 25 2.10 15.92 -2.35
N VAL A 26 1.56 15.10 -3.24
CA VAL A 26 0.57 14.08 -2.94
C VAL A 26 1.13 12.72 -3.30
N LEU A 27 1.15 11.80 -2.34
CA LEU A 27 1.51 10.41 -2.58
C LEU A 27 0.25 9.63 -2.98
N THR A 28 0.32 8.85 -4.05
CA THR A 28 -0.81 8.03 -4.49
C THR A 28 -0.39 6.59 -4.71
N THR A 29 -1.32 5.66 -4.48
CA THR A 29 -1.12 4.25 -4.80
C THR A 29 -2.46 3.58 -5.09
N ILE A 30 -2.40 2.41 -5.73
CA ILE A 30 -3.54 1.51 -5.92
C ILE A 30 -3.27 0.23 -5.13
N LEU A 31 -4.23 -0.13 -4.27
CA LEU A 31 -4.09 -1.24 -3.33
C LEU A 31 -5.20 -2.27 -3.57
N GLY A 32 -4.80 -3.53 -3.66
CA GLY A 32 -5.69 -4.69 -3.52
C GLY A 32 -5.44 -5.34 -2.16
N SER A 33 -4.86 -6.54 -2.16
CA SER A 33 -4.40 -7.22 -0.92
C SER A 33 -3.19 -6.56 -0.27
N CYS A 34 -2.38 -5.78 -1.00
CA CYS A 34 -1.29 -4.99 -0.45
C CYS A 34 -1.78 -3.99 0.60
N VAL A 35 -0.85 -3.54 1.45
CA VAL A 35 -1.11 -2.46 2.41
C VAL A 35 -0.14 -1.30 2.16
N ALA A 36 -0.63 -0.08 2.36
CA ALA A 36 0.18 1.12 2.46
C ALA A 36 0.11 1.69 3.86
N ALA A 37 1.28 1.91 4.48
CA ALA A 37 1.40 2.72 5.68
C ALA A 37 1.72 4.16 5.30
N CYS A 38 0.88 5.08 5.74
CA CYS A 38 1.06 6.52 5.58
C CYS A 38 1.44 7.09 6.96
N ILE A 39 2.70 7.48 7.14
CA ILE A 39 3.24 7.87 8.46
C ILE A 39 3.72 9.32 8.39
N ARG A 40 3.45 10.13 9.42
CA ARG A 40 3.95 11.51 9.51
C ARG A 40 4.31 11.91 10.93
N ASP A 41 5.14 12.93 11.03
CA ASP A 41 5.27 13.76 12.24
C ASP A 41 4.58 15.12 11.95
N PRO A 42 3.48 15.46 12.65
CA PRO A 42 2.74 16.69 12.39
C PRO A 42 3.52 17.96 12.74
N PHE A 43 4.48 17.87 13.66
CA PHE A 43 5.28 19.02 14.11
C PHE A 43 6.51 19.24 13.23
N ALA A 44 7.20 18.15 12.86
CA ALA A 44 8.31 18.23 11.92
C ALA A 44 7.86 18.53 10.48
N ARG A 45 6.54 18.47 10.21
CA ARG A 45 5.95 18.68 8.88
C ARG A 45 6.62 17.80 7.82
N THR A 46 6.77 16.53 8.14
CA THR A 46 7.29 15.52 7.23
C THR A 46 6.46 14.27 7.33
N GLY A 47 6.26 13.60 6.21
CA GLY A 47 5.45 12.40 6.14
C GLY A 47 5.82 11.56 4.93
N GLY A 48 5.30 10.35 4.87
CA GLY A 48 5.59 9.44 3.78
C GLY A 48 4.56 8.34 3.65
N MET A 49 4.74 7.55 2.60
CA MET A 49 3.92 6.40 2.26
C MET A 49 4.83 5.28 1.79
N ASN A 50 4.56 4.05 2.20
CA ASN A 50 5.08 2.85 1.55
C ASN A 50 3.95 2.07 0.87
N HIS A 51 4.33 1.07 0.08
CA HIS A 51 3.39 0.10 -0.50
C HIS A 51 4.03 -1.28 -0.44
N PHE A 52 3.65 -2.09 0.54
CA PHE A 52 4.21 -3.42 0.72
C PHE A 52 3.20 -4.53 0.41
N LEU A 53 3.74 -5.67 0.02
CA LEU A 53 3.07 -6.95 -0.02
C LEU A 53 4.00 -7.96 0.64
N LEU A 54 3.54 -8.70 1.64
CA LEU A 54 4.30 -9.83 2.17
C LEU A 54 4.34 -10.92 1.09
N PRO A 55 5.51 -11.51 0.79
CA PRO A 55 5.56 -12.66 -0.08
C PRO A 55 4.77 -13.79 0.60
N GLY A 56 3.82 -14.39 -0.12
CA GLY A 56 3.05 -15.51 0.39
C GLY A 56 3.94 -16.69 0.78
N ASN A 57 3.36 -17.71 1.39
CA ASN A 57 4.05 -18.90 1.89
C ASN A 57 4.50 -19.86 0.76
N ASN A 58 5.05 -19.32 -0.32
CA ASN A 58 5.36 -19.98 -1.59
C ASN A 58 6.66 -20.81 -1.50
N GLY A 59 6.91 -21.46 -0.35
CA GLY A 59 8.16 -22.15 -0.03
C GLY A 59 9.23 -21.27 0.62
N ARG A 60 8.92 -20.00 0.95
CA ARG A 60 9.77 -19.16 1.80
C ARG A 60 9.31 -19.28 3.25
N SER A 61 10.23 -19.20 4.21
CA SER A 61 9.84 -19.23 5.62
C SER A 61 8.99 -18.00 5.96
N SER A 62 8.08 -18.13 6.93
CA SER A 62 7.28 -16.99 7.43
C SER A 62 8.16 -15.83 7.91
N LEU A 63 9.36 -16.15 8.40
CA LEU A 63 10.37 -15.17 8.83
C LEU A 63 10.89 -14.34 7.66
N ASP A 64 11.21 -14.96 6.52
CA ASP A 64 11.67 -14.24 5.32
C ASP A 64 10.61 -13.30 4.76
N ALA A 65 9.35 -13.70 4.84
CA ALA A 65 8.23 -12.90 4.41
C ALA A 65 8.01 -11.67 5.28
N GLN A 66 8.02 -11.86 6.60
CA GLN A 66 7.91 -10.77 7.57
C GLN A 66 9.08 -9.80 7.44
N SER A 67 10.30 -10.31 7.22
CA SER A 67 11.51 -9.49 7.08
C SER A 67 11.40 -8.47 5.93
N TYR A 68 10.74 -8.82 4.84
CA TYR A 68 10.50 -7.89 3.74
C TYR A 68 9.54 -6.74 4.12
N GLY A 69 8.43 -7.08 4.79
CA GLY A 69 7.50 -6.07 5.30
C GLY A 69 8.15 -5.16 6.33
N VAL A 70 8.94 -5.74 7.24
CA VAL A 70 9.70 -5.01 8.27
C VAL A 70 10.65 -4.03 7.60
N HIS A 71 11.39 -4.48 6.59
CA HIS A 71 12.35 -3.64 5.87
C HIS A 71 11.70 -2.38 5.27
N LEU A 72 10.55 -2.49 4.58
CA LEU A 72 9.88 -1.32 4.00
C LEU A 72 9.27 -0.39 5.05
N MET A 73 8.81 -0.92 6.17
CA MET A 73 8.32 -0.10 7.28
C MET A 73 9.47 0.65 7.96
N GLU A 74 10.60 -0.01 8.20
CA GLU A 74 11.80 0.59 8.77
C GLU A 74 12.40 1.66 7.86
N LEU A 75 12.50 1.41 6.55
CA LEU A 75 12.97 2.39 5.58
C LEU A 75 12.13 3.68 5.61
N LEU A 76 10.80 3.54 5.68
CA LEU A 76 9.90 4.67 5.80
C LEU A 76 10.13 5.43 7.11
N VAL A 77 10.13 4.74 8.25
CA VAL A 77 10.30 5.36 9.57
C VAL A 77 11.67 6.04 9.67
N ASN A 78 12.75 5.36 9.29
CA ASN A 78 14.10 5.93 9.33
C ASN A 78 14.23 7.13 8.38
N GLY A 79 13.62 7.07 7.19
CA GLY A 79 13.59 8.20 6.26
C GLY A 79 12.85 9.43 6.81
N LEU A 80 11.84 9.23 7.66
CA LEU A 80 11.17 10.31 8.39
C LEU A 80 12.08 10.90 9.48
N LEU A 81 12.72 10.04 10.28
CA LEU A 81 13.63 10.47 11.35
C LEU A 81 14.82 11.27 10.79
N GLN A 82 15.36 10.85 9.64
CA GLN A 82 16.42 11.59 8.93
C GLN A 82 15.99 12.99 8.47
N ARG A 83 14.68 13.24 8.34
CA ARG A 83 14.10 14.56 8.04
C ARG A 83 13.62 15.31 9.29
N GLY A 84 14.09 14.93 10.47
CA GLY A 84 13.81 15.62 11.72
C GLY A 84 12.49 15.21 12.39
N ALA A 85 11.82 14.15 11.92
CA ALA A 85 10.72 13.56 12.67
C ALA A 85 11.22 12.94 13.98
N HIS A 86 10.35 12.87 14.98
CA HIS A 86 10.63 12.14 16.21
C HIS A 86 9.67 10.97 16.38
N ARG A 87 10.21 9.80 16.72
CA ARG A 87 9.46 8.54 16.80
C ARG A 87 8.18 8.64 17.65
N HIS A 88 8.25 9.26 18.83
CA HIS A 88 7.11 9.41 19.74
C HIS A 88 6.00 10.35 19.24
N ARG A 89 6.24 11.11 18.16
CA ARG A 89 5.25 11.99 17.52
C ARG A 89 4.69 11.41 16.23
N LEU A 90 5.18 10.25 15.80
CA LEU A 90 4.71 9.63 14.58
C LEU A 90 3.26 9.18 14.73
N GLU A 91 2.44 9.54 13.75
CA GLU A 91 1.09 9.04 13.57
C GLU A 91 0.99 8.32 12.22
N ALA A 92 0.19 7.27 12.18
CA ALA A 92 0.03 6.41 11.00
C ALA A 92 -1.42 6.31 10.54
N LYS A 93 -1.60 6.15 9.24
CA LYS A 93 -2.84 5.67 8.62
C LYS A 93 -2.56 4.47 7.74
N LEU A 94 -3.42 3.45 7.81
CA LEU A 94 -3.27 2.21 7.05
C LEU A 94 -4.39 2.07 6.02
N PHE A 95 -4.05 1.66 4.80
CA PHE A 95 -5.03 1.43 3.74
C PHE A 95 -4.71 0.14 2.98
N GLY A 96 -5.74 -0.48 2.39
CA GLY A 96 -5.59 -1.66 1.53
C GLY A 96 -6.02 -2.94 2.24
N GLY A 97 -5.28 -4.03 2.04
CA GLY A 97 -5.59 -5.30 2.71
C GLY A 97 -6.88 -5.97 2.23
N ALA A 98 -7.38 -5.65 1.04
CA ALA A 98 -8.62 -6.21 0.52
C ALA A 98 -8.47 -7.68 0.13
N ARG A 99 -9.48 -8.49 0.42
CA ARG A 99 -9.63 -9.85 -0.12
C ARG A 99 -10.15 -9.74 -1.54
N THR A 100 -9.23 -9.76 -2.50
CA THR A 100 -9.55 -9.59 -3.93
C THR A 100 -9.93 -10.87 -4.66
N ILE A 101 -9.72 -12.05 -4.04
CA ILE A 101 -10.07 -13.36 -4.60
C ILE A 101 -10.73 -14.19 -3.50
N GLU A 102 -11.97 -14.62 -3.72
CA GLU A 102 -12.69 -15.52 -2.81
C GLU A 102 -12.15 -16.96 -2.92
N GLY A 103 -12.09 -17.68 -1.79
CA GLY A 103 -11.68 -19.10 -1.74
C GLY A 103 -10.16 -19.34 -1.63
N LEU A 104 -9.33 -18.30 -1.59
CA LEU A 104 -7.90 -18.39 -1.30
C LEU A 104 -7.55 -17.86 0.10
N SER A 105 -6.31 -18.11 0.54
CA SER A 105 -5.78 -17.55 1.78
C SER A 105 -5.89 -16.03 1.79
N ASP A 106 -6.26 -15.46 2.93
CA ASP A 106 -6.52 -14.03 3.06
C ASP A 106 -5.21 -13.24 3.20
N ILE A 107 -4.53 -13.06 2.07
CA ILE A 107 -3.30 -12.28 1.99
C ILE A 107 -3.55 -10.84 2.46
N GLY A 108 -4.74 -10.30 2.19
CA GLY A 108 -5.12 -8.96 2.62
C GLY A 108 -5.12 -8.80 4.14
N ALA A 109 -5.82 -9.71 4.83
CA ALA A 109 -5.86 -9.75 6.29
C ALA A 109 -4.46 -9.92 6.91
N MET A 110 -3.64 -10.83 6.38
CA MET A 110 -2.27 -11.04 6.87
C MET A 110 -1.39 -9.78 6.74
N ASN A 111 -1.50 -9.05 5.63
CA ASN A 111 -0.75 -7.80 5.45
C ASN A 111 -1.24 -6.70 6.41
N GLY A 112 -2.56 -6.62 6.65
CA GLY A 112 -3.16 -5.68 7.60
C GLY A 112 -2.68 -5.94 9.02
N GLU A 113 -2.81 -7.18 9.48
CA GLU A 113 -2.37 -7.61 10.82
C GLU A 113 -0.87 -7.38 11.03
N PHE A 114 -0.05 -7.64 10.01
CA PHE A 114 1.38 -7.34 10.03
C PHE A 114 1.64 -5.85 10.26
N ALA A 115 1.00 -4.96 9.49
CA ALA A 115 1.19 -3.51 9.63
C ALA A 115 0.73 -3.00 11.01
N GLU A 116 -0.42 -3.45 11.50
CA GLU A 116 -0.93 -3.08 12.82
C GLU A 116 0.02 -3.53 13.94
N THR A 117 0.53 -4.76 13.84
CA THR A 117 1.48 -5.32 14.81
C THR A 117 2.80 -4.58 14.78
N PHE A 118 3.34 -4.28 13.61
CA PHE A 118 4.56 -3.49 13.46
C PHE A 118 4.39 -2.11 14.14
N LEU A 119 3.34 -1.37 13.81
CA LEU A 119 3.13 -0.03 14.36
C LEU A 119 2.92 -0.04 15.88
N ARG A 120 2.20 -1.04 16.40
CA ARG A 120 2.03 -1.23 17.85
C ARG A 120 3.37 -1.48 18.55
N ASN A 121 4.22 -2.34 17.98
CA ASN A 121 5.53 -2.65 18.55
C ASN A 121 6.47 -1.43 18.52
N GLU A 122 6.35 -0.58 17.51
CA GLU A 122 7.10 0.68 17.39
C GLU A 122 6.52 1.84 18.21
N GLY A 123 5.38 1.64 18.88
CA GLY A 123 4.69 2.68 19.63
C GLY A 123 4.11 3.81 18.76
N ILE A 124 3.86 3.54 17.47
CA ILE A 124 3.31 4.51 16.51
C ILE A 124 1.78 4.39 16.52
N SER A 125 1.09 5.49 16.81
CA SER A 125 -0.39 5.48 16.91
C SER A 125 -1.05 5.42 15.54
N ILE A 126 -2.03 4.54 15.37
CA ILE A 126 -2.89 4.50 14.18
C ILE A 126 -4.06 5.47 14.38
N VAL A 127 -4.10 6.54 13.60
CA VAL A 127 -5.08 7.64 13.74
C VAL A 127 -6.18 7.62 12.68
N GLY A 128 -6.21 6.57 11.85
CA GLY A 128 -7.24 6.35 10.84
C GLY A 128 -6.78 5.41 9.75
N GLY A 129 -7.64 5.17 8.77
CA GLY A 129 -7.36 4.21 7.72
C GLY A 129 -8.61 3.48 7.26
N ASP A 130 -8.41 2.57 6.33
CA ASP A 130 -9.43 1.63 5.86
C ASP A 130 -8.73 0.36 5.31
N LEU A 131 -8.70 -0.65 6.16
CA LEU A 131 -8.13 -1.97 5.89
C LEU A 131 -9.25 -2.99 5.61
N GLY A 132 -8.93 -4.01 4.81
CA GLY A 132 -9.85 -5.12 4.56
C GLY A 132 -10.84 -4.83 3.43
N GLY A 133 -12.01 -5.46 3.48
CA GLY A 133 -13.03 -5.39 2.42
C GLY A 133 -12.71 -6.27 1.21
N ASP A 134 -13.54 -6.17 0.18
CA ASP A 134 -13.57 -7.03 -1.01
C ASP A 134 -13.05 -6.35 -2.29
N ARG A 135 -12.86 -5.03 -2.24
CA ARG A 135 -12.48 -4.20 -3.39
C ARG A 135 -11.14 -3.51 -3.18
N GLY A 136 -10.39 -3.44 -4.27
CA GLY A 136 -9.22 -2.58 -4.34
C GLY A 136 -9.60 -1.11 -4.27
N ARG A 137 -8.65 -0.25 -3.87
CA ARG A 137 -8.84 1.19 -3.69
C ARG A 137 -7.65 1.98 -4.19
N ARG A 138 -7.91 3.15 -4.76
CA ARG A 138 -6.88 4.17 -4.98
C ARG A 138 -6.80 5.06 -3.76
N VAL A 139 -5.61 5.26 -3.23
CA VAL A 139 -5.32 6.13 -2.09
C VAL A 139 -4.56 7.35 -2.57
N GLU A 140 -4.89 8.50 -1.99
CA GLU A 140 -4.16 9.76 -2.11
C GLU A 140 -3.88 10.27 -0.70
N TYR A 141 -2.62 10.61 -0.41
CA TYR A 141 -2.17 11.05 0.90
C TYR A 141 -1.39 12.35 0.79
N TRP A 142 -1.72 13.32 1.64
CA TRP A 142 -1.02 14.59 1.80
C TRP A 142 -0.13 14.50 3.03
N PRO A 143 1.17 14.22 2.89
CA PRO A 143 2.00 13.81 4.02
C PRO A 143 2.13 14.88 5.11
N LEU A 144 2.17 16.17 4.72
CA LEU A 144 2.34 17.26 5.67
C LEU A 144 1.09 17.58 6.48
N SER A 145 -0.11 17.25 5.98
CA SER A 145 -1.38 17.50 6.68
C SER A 145 -1.98 16.24 7.30
N GLY A 146 -1.51 15.06 6.90
CA GLY A 146 -2.11 13.78 7.29
C GLY A 146 -3.45 13.50 6.63
N ARG A 147 -3.95 14.38 5.75
CA ARG A 147 -5.19 14.14 4.99
C ARG A 147 -4.99 12.94 4.08
N ALA A 148 -6.00 12.09 4.00
CA ALA A 148 -6.07 10.99 3.07
C ALA A 148 -7.42 11.01 2.35
N ARG A 149 -7.43 10.60 1.08
CA ARG A 149 -8.62 10.34 0.29
C ARG A 149 -8.48 8.96 -0.31
N GLN A 150 -9.58 8.22 -0.35
CA GLN A 150 -9.64 6.95 -1.05
C GLN A 150 -10.85 6.87 -1.98
N VAL A 151 -10.70 6.12 -3.06
CA VAL A 151 -11.76 5.82 -4.00
C VAL A 151 -11.74 4.31 -4.25
N MET A 152 -12.85 3.64 -3.94
CA MET A 152 -13.03 2.22 -4.25
C MET A 152 -13.02 2.02 -5.76
N LEU A 153 -12.28 1.03 -6.23
CA LEU A 153 -12.28 0.67 -7.64
C LEU A 153 -13.58 -0.05 -7.97
N SER A 154 -14.27 0.38 -9.03
CA SER A 154 -15.46 -0.29 -9.55
C SER A 154 -15.04 -1.46 -10.43
N GLY A 155 -15.69 -2.61 -10.28
CA GLY A 155 -15.34 -3.85 -10.98
C GLY A 155 -15.74 -3.82 -12.45
N ASP A 156 -14.73 -3.80 -13.33
CA ASP A 156 -14.56 -4.75 -14.43
C ASP A 156 -13.17 -4.56 -15.04
N LYS A 157 -12.18 -5.14 -14.34
CA LYS A 157 -10.85 -5.57 -14.80
C LYS A 157 -10.09 -5.95 -13.54
N GLY A 158 -10.20 -7.22 -13.20
CA GLY A 158 -9.52 -7.83 -12.07
C GLY A 158 -8.04 -7.49 -12.09
N PHE A 159 -7.49 -7.33 -10.89
CA PHE A 159 -6.07 -7.55 -10.68
C PHE A 159 -5.76 -8.93 -11.23
N VAL A 160 -5.15 -8.99 -12.42
CA VAL A 160 -4.59 -10.24 -12.92
C VAL A 160 -3.50 -10.61 -11.92
N ALA A 161 -3.71 -11.71 -11.20
CA ALA A 161 -2.67 -12.27 -10.35
C ALA A 161 -1.40 -12.45 -11.21
N PRO A 162 -0.19 -12.24 -10.66
CA PRO A 162 1.02 -12.62 -11.37
C PRO A 162 0.87 -14.08 -11.78
N VAL A 163 0.84 -14.35 -13.08
CA VAL A 163 0.82 -15.72 -13.60
C VAL A 163 2.08 -16.39 -13.07
N PRO A 164 1.99 -17.55 -12.39
CA PRO A 164 3.17 -18.29 -12.00
C PRO A 164 4.02 -18.57 -13.25
N PRO A 165 5.35 -18.44 -13.20
CA PRO A 165 6.22 -18.50 -14.39
C PRO A 165 6.22 -19.84 -15.15
N ASN A 166 5.44 -20.82 -14.70
CA ASN A 166 5.47 -22.20 -15.21
C ASN A 166 4.13 -22.71 -15.77
N GLN A 167 3.20 -21.83 -16.12
CA GLN A 167 2.04 -22.22 -16.95
C GLN A 167 2.31 -21.88 -18.42
N PRO A 168 2.32 -22.87 -19.34
CA PRO A 168 2.32 -22.57 -20.76
C PRO A 168 1.04 -21.78 -21.12
N PRO A 169 1.13 -20.86 -22.10
CA PRO A 169 0.00 -20.00 -22.46
C PRO A 169 -1.22 -20.84 -22.82
N VAL A 170 -2.35 -20.56 -22.16
CA VAL A 170 -3.64 -21.18 -22.48
C VAL A 170 -4.00 -20.76 -23.90
N ALA A 171 -4.09 -21.73 -24.81
CA ALA A 171 -4.49 -21.47 -26.18
C ALA A 171 -5.90 -20.87 -26.21
N PRO A 172 -6.16 -19.85 -27.06
CA PRO A 172 -7.51 -19.33 -27.22
C PRO A 172 -8.41 -20.44 -27.76
N THR A 173 -9.47 -20.79 -27.02
CA THR A 173 -10.55 -21.64 -27.50
C THR A 173 -11.32 -20.87 -28.58
N GLY A 174 -10.96 -21.16 -29.83
CA GLY A 174 -11.63 -20.63 -31.01
C GLY A 174 -13.11 -21.00 -31.00
N GLY A 175 -13.96 -19.97 -31.02
CA GLY A 175 -15.38 -20.09 -31.29
C GLY A 175 -15.60 -20.66 -32.69
N SER A 176 -16.63 -21.50 -32.81
CA SER A 176 -17.16 -22.03 -34.06
C SER A 176 -17.39 -20.91 -35.08
N VAL A 177 -16.75 -21.03 -36.23
CA VAL A 177 -17.12 -20.28 -37.44
C VAL A 177 -17.75 -21.28 -38.39
N GLU A 178 -19.08 -21.22 -38.52
CA GLU A 178 -19.79 -21.85 -39.63
C GLU A 178 -19.57 -21.02 -40.91
N PHE A 179 -19.20 -21.70 -42.00
CA PHE A 179 -19.44 -21.24 -43.36
C PHE A 179 -19.75 -22.45 -44.26
N PHE A 180 -21.03 -22.54 -44.64
CA PHE A 180 -21.70 -23.42 -45.61
C PHE A 180 -21.82 -24.92 -45.30
#